data_AF-A0A0D2SPU1-F1
#
_entry.id   AF-A0A0D2SPU1-F1
#
_cell.length_a   1.000
_cell.length_b   1.000
_cell.length_c   1.000
_cell.angle_alpha   90.00
_cell.angle_beta   90.00
_cell.angle_gamma   90.00
#
_symmetry.space_group_name_H-M   'P 1'
#
loop_
_entity.id
_entity.type
_entity.pdbx_description
1 polymer ?
#
loop_
_entity_poly.entity_id
_entity_poly.type
_entity_poly.pdbx_seq_one_letter_code
_entity_poly.pdbx_strand_id
1 'polypeptide(L)'
;MYRTVVNRILLTKNTGGGRRCLLRFPDLRTAVSSSRFSTTTEPQTFPNRPLNPADSSTSSSSTSFQTSSAAGDIPRQERKNPRAEYQGEQARVLQASLRHVLRLGWSEEAMIAGAKEVGISPSIVGSFPRKEAALVEFFMDDCLQRLIDRIDSGEELQDLIPSQCIYKLVRFRLEMQAPYISKWPQALSIQAHPLNVSTSFKQRAMLVDEIWHAAGDEASDLDWYVKRTVLGGIYSTTEIYMLTDSSPEFRDTWLFLDNRVKDAFDLKKTIQEKL
;
A
#
# COMPACT_ATOMS: atom_id res chain seq x y z
N MET A 1 19.28 -6.39 -5.94
CA MET A 1 18.91 -5.93 -4.58
C MET A 1 17.55 -5.21 -4.62
N TYR A 2 16.48 -5.88 -5.08
CA TYR A 2 15.14 -5.27 -5.20
C TYR A 2 14.05 -6.32 -5.00
N ARG A 3 13.91 -6.80 -3.78
CA ARG A 3 12.60 -7.21 -3.29
C ARG A 3 12.19 -6.15 -2.30
N THR A 4 11.42 -5.17 -2.77
CA THR A 4 10.65 -4.34 -1.86
C THR A 4 9.70 -5.30 -1.16
N VAL A 5 9.90 -5.52 0.13
CA VAL A 5 8.98 -6.29 0.95
C VAL A 5 7.67 -5.51 0.97
N VAL A 6 6.81 -5.80 -0.01
CA VAL A 6 5.42 -5.34 0.00
C VAL A 6 4.76 -6.06 1.17
N ASN A 7 4.22 -5.26 2.08
CA ASN A 7 3.59 -5.72 3.31
C ASN A 7 2.53 -6.79 2.98
N ARG A 8 2.81 -8.03 3.39
CA ARG A 8 1.82 -9.10 3.44
C ARG A 8 0.92 -8.87 4.66
N ILE A 9 -0.01 -7.94 4.53
CA ILE A 9 -1.23 -7.91 5.33
C ILE A 9 -2.34 -7.83 4.28
N LEU A 10 -3.35 -8.70 4.41
CA LEU A 10 -4.53 -8.82 3.53
C LEU A 10 -4.46 -9.85 2.40
N LEU A 11 -4.25 -11.12 2.76
CA LEU A 11 -5.11 -12.26 2.39
C LEU A 11 -4.47 -13.54 2.95
N THR A 12 -4.65 -13.81 4.24
CA THR A 12 -4.41 -15.15 4.76
C THR A 12 -5.66 -15.99 4.53
N LYS A 13 -5.72 -16.68 3.40
CA LYS A 13 -6.43 -17.96 3.32
C LYS A 13 -5.64 -18.95 4.17
N ASN A 14 -6.35 -19.58 5.09
CA ASN A 14 -5.86 -20.58 6.01
C ASN A 14 -5.41 -21.85 5.26
N THR A 15 -4.10 -22.05 5.10
CA THR A 15 -3.48 -23.36 4.87
C THR A 15 -2.18 -23.42 5.66
N GLY A 16 -2.14 -24.34 6.63
CA GLY A 16 -1.06 -24.45 7.60
C GLY A 16 0.27 -24.93 7.01
N GLY A 17 1.34 -24.69 7.77
CA GLY A 17 2.62 -25.39 7.59
C GLY A 17 3.85 -24.50 7.58
N GLY A 18 4.36 -24.15 8.78
CA GLY A 18 5.79 -24.08 9.11
C GLY A 18 6.72 -23.12 8.34
N ARG A 19 7.16 -22.05 9.02
CA ARG A 19 8.52 -21.87 9.59
C ARG A 19 8.73 -20.39 9.93
N ARG A 20 8.99 -20.11 11.20
CA ARG A 20 9.27 -18.76 11.73
C ARG A 20 10.71 -18.38 11.37
N CYS A 21 10.90 -17.23 10.75
CA CYS A 21 12.18 -16.53 10.75
C CYS A 21 11.92 -15.11 11.26
N LEU A 22 12.29 -14.87 12.53
CA LEU A 22 12.31 -13.56 13.15
C LEU A 22 13.59 -12.86 12.69
N LEU A 23 13.50 -11.73 12.01
CA LEU A 23 14.60 -10.78 11.92
C LEU A 23 14.11 -9.34 12.13
N ARG A 24 14.82 -8.72 13.07
CA ARG A 24 14.64 -7.42 13.70
C ARG A 24 15.43 -6.39 12.89
N PHE A 25 14.86 -5.21 12.62
CA PHE A 25 15.60 -4.08 12.03
C PHE A 25 15.36 -2.78 12.80
N PRO A 26 16.30 -1.82 12.71
CA PRO A 26 16.55 -0.82 13.75
C PRO A 26 15.73 0.47 13.58
N ASP A 27 15.54 1.16 14.72
CA ASP A 27 14.96 2.50 14.83
C ASP A 27 15.83 3.55 14.12
N LEU A 28 15.27 4.24 13.12
CA LEU A 28 15.82 5.51 12.65
C LEU A 28 14.98 6.64 13.24
N ARG A 29 15.48 7.17 14.37
CA ARG A 29 15.00 8.42 14.97
C ARG A 29 15.44 9.60 14.10
N THR A 30 14.51 10.22 13.40
CA THR A 30 14.73 11.53 12.79
C THR A 30 14.53 12.60 13.87
N ALA A 31 15.61 13.29 14.22
CA ALA A 31 15.61 14.43 15.10
C ALA A 31 14.94 15.63 14.41
N VAL A 32 13.82 16.11 14.96
CA VAL A 32 13.28 17.43 14.65
C VAL A 32 13.70 18.38 15.77
N SER A 33 14.59 19.30 15.43
CA SER A 33 15.01 20.41 16.27
C SER A 33 13.83 21.38 16.41
N SER A 34 13.30 21.55 17.62
CA SER A 34 12.32 22.60 17.95
C SER A 34 13.04 23.72 18.69
N SER A 35 13.25 24.85 18.02
CA SER A 35 13.67 26.10 18.64
C SER A 35 12.55 26.65 19.51
N ARG A 36 12.74 26.67 20.84
CA ARG A 36 11.88 27.41 21.78
C ARG A 36 12.45 28.81 21.96
N PHE A 37 11.65 29.83 21.64
CA PHE A 37 11.88 31.18 22.13
C PHE A 37 11.32 31.28 23.56
N SER A 38 12.20 31.69 24.47
CA SER A 38 11.91 31.95 25.88
C SER A 38 11.41 33.39 26.08
N THR A 39 10.42 33.56 26.94
CA THR A 39 10.17 34.85 27.60
C THR A 39 10.16 34.62 29.11
N THR A 40 11.13 35.24 29.77
CA THR A 40 11.35 35.34 31.21
C THR A 40 10.27 36.19 31.88
N THR A 41 9.74 35.74 33.02
CA THR A 41 9.34 36.59 34.15
C THR A 41 9.28 35.72 35.42
N GLU A 42 10.21 35.95 36.34
CA GLU A 42 10.15 35.57 37.78
C GLU A 42 9.22 36.59 38.51
N PRO A 43 8.71 36.38 39.76
CA PRO A 43 9.56 35.99 40.90
C PRO A 43 8.90 35.29 42.15
N GLN A 44 9.78 34.83 43.05
CA GLN A 44 9.68 34.78 44.54
C GLN A 44 9.29 33.50 45.32
N THR A 45 10.36 32.93 45.87
CA THR A 45 10.68 32.24 47.14
C THR A 45 9.79 32.49 48.37
N PHE A 46 9.53 31.44 49.18
CA PHE A 46 9.92 31.26 50.61
C PHE A 46 9.35 29.94 51.20
N PRO A 47 9.94 29.38 52.30
CA PRO A 47 10.17 27.94 52.50
C PRO A 47 9.47 27.36 53.74
N ASN A 48 9.52 26.04 53.96
CA ASN A 48 9.59 25.36 55.28
C ASN A 48 9.64 23.83 55.07
N ARG A 49 10.81 23.18 55.25
CA ARG A 49 11.38 22.56 56.46
C ARG A 49 10.89 21.09 56.68
N PRO A 50 11.82 20.12 56.81
CA PRO A 50 11.51 18.69 56.94
C PRO A 50 11.45 18.24 58.42
N LEU A 51 10.75 17.12 58.68
CA LEU A 51 10.83 16.37 59.93
C LEU A 51 10.93 14.87 59.62
N ASN A 52 11.95 14.27 60.23
CA ASN A 52 12.39 12.88 60.13
C ASN A 52 11.74 12.03 61.26
N PRO A 53 12.05 10.73 61.40
CA PRO A 53 11.11 9.63 61.69
C PRO A 53 11.10 9.15 63.16
N ALA A 54 10.12 8.32 63.54
CA ALA A 54 10.28 7.29 64.57
C ALA A 54 9.11 6.28 64.59
N ASP A 55 9.52 5.02 64.56
CA ASP A 55 8.94 3.75 65.01
C ASP A 55 7.63 3.73 65.82
N SER A 56 6.76 2.77 65.51
CA SER A 56 6.21 1.85 66.52
C SER A 56 5.55 0.63 65.86
N SER A 57 6.06 -0.53 66.24
CA SER A 57 5.57 -1.88 65.97
C SER A 57 4.24 -2.18 66.66
N THR A 58 3.31 -2.85 65.97
CA THR A 58 2.39 -3.82 66.61
C THR A 58 2.00 -4.90 65.59
N SER A 59 1.89 -6.11 66.12
CA SER A 59 2.03 -7.42 65.50
C SER A 59 0.76 -8.02 64.89
N SER A 60 1.00 -8.80 63.83
CA SER A 60 0.39 -10.10 63.47
C SER A 60 -1.10 -10.22 63.14
N SER A 61 -1.37 -10.57 61.87
CA SER A 61 -2.27 -11.68 61.48
C SER A 61 -1.93 -12.11 60.05
N SER A 62 -1.10 -13.14 59.92
CA SER A 62 -0.77 -13.80 58.65
C SER A 62 -1.82 -14.86 58.32
N THR A 63 -2.74 -14.55 57.40
CA THR A 63 -3.61 -15.56 56.79
C THR A 63 -2.91 -16.11 55.55
N SER A 64 -2.36 -17.30 55.69
CA SER A 64 -1.75 -18.10 54.64
C SER A 64 -2.86 -18.72 53.77
N PHE A 65 -3.13 -18.12 52.61
CA PHE A 65 -3.91 -18.78 51.57
C PHE A 65 -2.98 -19.64 50.71
N GLN A 66 -3.08 -20.95 50.92
CA GLN A 66 -2.40 -21.98 50.17
C GLN A 66 -2.86 -21.96 48.71
N THR A 67 -1.91 -21.79 47.81
CA THR A 67 -2.04 -22.00 46.38
C THR A 67 -2.28 -23.48 46.11
N SER A 68 -3.50 -23.84 45.75
CA SER A 68 -3.80 -25.11 45.09
C SER A 68 -3.45 -24.95 43.60
N SER A 69 -2.35 -25.58 43.22
CA SER A 69 -1.93 -25.78 41.84
C SER A 69 -2.86 -26.78 41.16
N ALA A 70 -4.04 -26.33 40.75
CA ALA A 70 -4.79 -26.99 39.70
C ALA A 70 -4.17 -26.56 38.37
N ALA A 71 -3.35 -27.43 37.79
CA ALA A 71 -2.90 -27.32 36.41
C ALA A 71 -4.11 -27.53 35.48
N GLY A 72 -4.96 -26.50 35.40
CA GLY A 72 -5.89 -26.34 34.31
C GLY A 72 -5.09 -25.84 33.12
N ASP A 73 -5.03 -26.66 32.06
CA ASP A 73 -4.70 -26.21 30.71
C ASP A 73 -5.72 -25.14 30.31
N ILE A 74 -5.45 -23.88 30.67
CA ILE A 74 -6.16 -22.75 30.11
C ILE A 74 -5.66 -22.65 28.67
N PRO A 75 -6.54 -22.80 27.65
CA PRO A 75 -6.12 -22.60 26.27
C PRO A 75 -5.52 -21.20 26.19
N ARG A 76 -4.25 -21.13 25.82
CA ARG A 76 -3.52 -19.88 25.63
C ARG A 76 -4.24 -19.09 24.54
N GLN A 77 -5.19 -18.27 24.93
CA GLN A 77 -5.95 -17.39 24.06
C GLN A 77 -4.91 -16.52 23.35
N GLU A 78 -4.69 -16.76 22.06
CA GLU A 78 -3.89 -15.89 21.22
C GLU A 78 -4.48 -14.49 21.35
N ARG A 79 -3.82 -13.61 22.10
CA ARG A 79 -4.18 -12.19 22.16
C ARG A 79 -3.95 -11.62 20.77
N LYS A 80 -4.99 -11.63 19.93
CA LYS A 80 -5.01 -10.99 18.62
C LYS A 80 -4.60 -9.54 18.81
N ASN A 81 -3.65 -9.07 18.00
CA ASN A 81 -3.20 -7.69 18.04
C ASN A 81 -4.36 -6.78 17.61
N PRO A 82 -4.94 -5.93 18.48
CA PRO A 82 -6.13 -5.14 18.16
C PRO A 82 -5.93 -4.23 16.95
N ARG A 83 -4.69 -3.76 16.73
CA ARG A 83 -4.33 -2.93 15.58
C ARG A 83 -4.41 -3.69 14.26
N ALA A 84 -4.00 -4.96 14.25
CA ALA A 84 -4.04 -5.79 13.06
C ALA A 84 -5.48 -6.18 12.69
N GLU A 85 -6.32 -6.42 13.69
CA GLU A 85 -7.75 -6.65 13.51
C GLU A 85 -8.44 -5.42 12.90
N TYR A 86 -8.17 -4.24 13.44
CA TYR A 86 -8.69 -2.97 12.92
C TYR A 86 -8.27 -2.70 11.46
N GLN A 87 -7.01 -2.96 11.12
CA GLN A 87 -6.52 -2.85 9.74
C GLN A 87 -7.21 -3.87 8.81
N GLY A 88 -7.50 -5.07 9.31
CA GLY A 88 -8.27 -6.08 8.60
C GLY A 88 -9.71 -5.63 8.31
N GLU A 89 -10.35 -4.98 9.27
CA GLU A 89 -11.68 -4.37 9.08
C GLU A 89 -11.66 -3.25 8.03
N GLN A 90 -10.69 -2.34 8.11
CA GLN A 90 -10.51 -1.26 7.14
C GLN A 90 -10.39 -1.80 5.70
N ALA A 91 -9.55 -2.81 5.50
CA ALA A 91 -9.39 -3.46 4.20
C ALA A 91 -10.67 -4.12 3.68
N ARG A 92 -11.41 -4.81 4.55
CA ARG A 92 -12.70 -5.41 4.20
C ARG A 92 -13.69 -4.37 3.73
N VAL A 93 -13.73 -3.21 4.40
CA VAL A 93 -14.56 -2.07 3.98
C VAL A 93 -14.13 -1.56 2.61
N LEU A 94 -12.85 -1.27 2.41
CA LEU A 94 -12.35 -0.78 1.12
C LEU A 94 -12.66 -1.74 -0.03
N GLN A 95 -12.43 -3.04 0.17
CA GLN A 95 -12.76 -4.08 -0.81
C GLN A 95 -14.24 -4.11 -1.16
N ALA A 96 -15.13 -4.02 -0.17
CA ALA A 96 -16.57 -3.97 -0.41
C ALA A 96 -16.99 -2.67 -1.11
N SER A 97 -16.33 -1.56 -0.80
CA SER A 97 -16.59 -0.24 -1.39
C SER A 97 -16.37 -0.22 -2.90
N LEU A 98 -15.41 -0.99 -3.42
CA LEU A 98 -15.14 -1.10 -4.86
C LEU A 98 -16.36 -1.55 -5.69
N ARG A 99 -17.30 -2.29 -5.09
CA ARG A 99 -18.55 -2.72 -5.75
C ARG A 99 -19.51 -1.55 -5.98
N HIS A 100 -19.42 -0.52 -5.15
CA HIS A 100 -20.28 0.65 -5.20
C HIS A 100 -19.71 1.78 -6.04
N VAL A 101 -18.42 1.74 -6.41
CA VAL A 101 -17.72 2.79 -7.15
C VAL A 101 -18.37 3.10 -8.51
N LEU A 102 -18.86 2.09 -9.23
CA LEU A 102 -19.52 2.32 -10.51
C LEU A 102 -20.76 3.22 -10.39
N ARG A 103 -21.51 3.07 -9.30
CA ARG A 103 -22.75 3.81 -9.04
C ARG A 103 -22.50 5.14 -8.32
N LEU A 104 -21.66 5.13 -7.28
CA LEU A 104 -21.43 6.26 -6.39
C LEU A 104 -20.18 7.08 -6.72
N GLY A 105 -19.27 6.54 -7.53
CA GLY A 105 -17.96 7.12 -7.80
C GLY A 105 -16.91 6.76 -6.75
N TRP A 106 -15.73 7.34 -6.90
CA TRP A 106 -14.65 7.26 -5.92
C TRP A 106 -14.92 8.24 -4.78
N SER A 107 -15.82 7.87 -3.88
CA SER A 107 -16.39 8.79 -2.89
C SER A 107 -16.55 8.19 -1.49
N GLU A 108 -16.72 9.05 -0.48
CA GLU A 108 -17.03 8.63 0.89
C GLU A 108 -18.34 7.83 0.98
N GLU A 109 -19.34 8.15 0.14
CA GLU A 109 -20.60 7.42 0.10
C GLU A 109 -20.42 5.97 -0.35
N ALA A 110 -19.49 5.71 -1.29
CA ALA A 110 -19.12 4.35 -1.68
C ALA A 110 -18.51 3.58 -0.49
N MET A 111 -17.70 4.27 0.32
CA MET A 111 -17.10 3.69 1.53
C MET A 111 -18.14 3.38 2.61
N ILE A 112 -19.09 4.29 2.84
CA ILE A 112 -20.20 4.08 3.77
C ILE A 112 -21.09 2.92 3.32
N ALA A 113 -21.38 2.81 2.02
CA ALA A 113 -22.13 1.69 1.47
C ALA A 113 -21.39 0.36 1.64
N GLY A 114 -20.08 0.34 1.37
CA GLY A 114 -19.22 -0.82 1.60
C GLY A 114 -19.19 -1.25 3.07
N ALA A 115 -19.08 -0.31 4.00
CA ALA A 115 -19.10 -0.59 5.45
C ALA A 115 -20.41 -1.26 5.89
N LYS A 116 -21.55 -0.73 5.43
CA LYS A 116 -22.88 -1.30 5.70
C LYS A 116 -23.03 -2.72 5.15
N GLU A 117 -22.51 -2.98 3.96
CA GLU A 117 -22.56 -4.32 3.32
C GLU A 117 -21.81 -5.38 4.14
N VAL A 118 -20.65 -5.03 4.70
CA VAL A 118 -19.83 -5.96 5.50
C VAL A 118 -20.21 -6.03 6.98
N GLY A 119 -21.26 -5.31 7.39
CA GLY A 119 -21.74 -5.26 8.77
C GLY A 119 -20.85 -4.46 9.72
N ILE A 120 -20.02 -3.55 9.21
CA ILE A 120 -19.13 -2.70 10.01
C ILE A 120 -19.77 -1.31 10.16
N SER A 121 -19.61 -0.68 11.34
CA SER A 121 -20.14 0.66 11.59
C SER A 121 -19.61 1.68 10.56
N PRO A 122 -20.47 2.51 9.92
CA PRO A 122 -20.04 3.56 9.00
C PRO A 122 -19.01 4.53 9.57
N SER A 123 -18.92 4.65 10.90
CA SER A 123 -17.92 5.48 11.58
C SER A 123 -16.47 5.09 11.26
N ILE A 124 -16.22 3.84 10.80
CA ILE A 124 -14.89 3.41 10.36
C ILE A 124 -14.37 4.26 9.19
N VAL A 125 -15.24 4.87 8.40
CA VAL A 125 -14.85 5.72 7.26
C VAL A 125 -14.07 6.95 7.75
N GLY A 126 -14.39 7.46 8.94
CA GLY A 126 -13.65 8.56 9.58
C GLY A 126 -12.21 8.21 9.98
N SER A 127 -11.83 6.92 9.95
CA SER A 127 -10.47 6.48 10.27
C SER A 127 -9.51 6.52 9.08
N PHE A 128 -10.01 6.64 7.84
CA PHE A 128 -9.15 6.67 6.66
C PHE A 128 -8.58 8.07 6.44
N PRO A 129 -7.24 8.23 6.43
CA PRO A 129 -6.64 9.50 6.08
C PRO A 129 -6.95 9.80 4.61
N ARG A 130 -7.40 11.04 4.31
CA ARG A 130 -7.72 11.49 2.94
C ARG A 130 -8.85 10.69 2.25
N LYS A 131 -9.60 9.87 3.00
CA LYS A 131 -10.85 9.19 2.62
C LYS A 131 -10.84 8.58 1.21
N GLU A 132 -11.38 9.26 0.21
CA GLU A 132 -11.51 8.80 -1.18
C GLU A 132 -10.15 8.43 -1.78
N ALA A 133 -9.09 9.16 -1.40
CA ALA A 133 -7.74 8.84 -1.82
C ALA A 133 -7.29 7.47 -1.32
N ALA A 134 -7.66 7.09 -0.09
CA ALA A 134 -7.34 5.77 0.44
C ALA A 134 -8.06 4.64 -0.32
N LEU A 135 -9.27 4.90 -0.83
CA LEU A 135 -9.98 3.94 -1.68
C LEU A 135 -9.31 3.74 -3.04
N VAL A 136 -8.88 4.84 -3.68
CA VAL A 136 -8.13 4.77 -4.94
C VAL A 136 -6.77 4.09 -4.72
N GLU A 137 -6.05 4.46 -3.67
CA GLU A 137 -4.75 3.88 -3.32
C GLU A 137 -4.87 2.37 -3.09
N PHE A 138 -5.88 1.92 -2.34
CA PHE A 138 -6.16 0.51 -2.11
C PHE A 138 -6.41 -0.25 -3.41
N PHE A 139 -7.19 0.32 -4.34
CA PHE A 139 -7.41 -0.29 -5.64
C PHE A 139 -6.12 -0.40 -6.48
N MET A 140 -5.27 0.63 -6.43
CA MET A 140 -3.98 0.61 -7.14
C MET A 140 -3.03 -0.46 -6.58
N ASP A 141 -3.00 -0.61 -5.25
CA ASP A 141 -2.20 -1.64 -4.57
C ASP A 141 -2.73 -3.05 -4.86
N ASP A 142 -4.05 -3.27 -4.84
CA ASP A 142 -4.68 -4.55 -5.23
C ASP A 142 -4.33 -4.92 -6.68
N CYS A 143 -4.44 -3.97 -7.62
CA CYS A 143 -4.08 -4.21 -9.02
C CYS A 143 -2.59 -4.54 -9.19
N LEU A 144 -1.70 -3.87 -8.44
CA LEU A 144 -0.27 -4.18 -8.47
C LEU A 144 0.00 -5.58 -7.92
N GLN A 145 -0.62 -5.95 -6.80
CA GLN A 145 -0.46 -7.29 -6.23
C GLN A 145 -0.95 -8.38 -7.19
N ARG A 146 -2.10 -8.17 -7.83
CA ARG A 146 -2.63 -9.10 -8.85
C ARG A 146 -1.73 -9.22 -10.07
N LEU A 147 -1.04 -8.14 -10.45
CA LEU A 147 -0.06 -8.16 -11.53
C LEU A 147 1.17 -8.98 -11.11
N ILE A 148 1.69 -8.77 -9.90
CA ILE A 148 2.80 -9.54 -9.34
C ILE A 148 2.45 -11.03 -9.27
N ASP A 149 1.27 -11.38 -8.77
CA ASP A 149 0.81 -12.78 -8.70
C ASP A 149 0.77 -13.43 -10.10
N ARG A 150 0.41 -12.65 -11.14
CA ARG A 150 0.42 -13.12 -12.54
C ARG A 150 1.84 -13.26 -13.09
N ILE A 151 2.74 -12.35 -12.75
CA ILE A 151 4.16 -12.45 -13.09
C ILE A 151 4.76 -13.71 -12.45
N ASP A 152 4.53 -13.93 -11.15
CA ASP A 152 5.04 -15.07 -10.39
C ASP A 152 4.51 -16.40 -10.92
N SER A 153 3.30 -16.43 -11.49
CA SER A 153 2.74 -17.64 -12.13
C SER A 153 3.50 -18.04 -13.41
N GLY A 154 4.09 -17.07 -14.12
CA GLY A 154 4.94 -17.29 -15.29
C GLY A 154 4.29 -17.91 -16.53
N GLU A 155 3.05 -18.39 -16.48
CA GLU A 155 2.42 -19.17 -17.56
C GLU A 155 2.30 -18.38 -18.88
N GLU A 156 2.06 -17.07 -18.81
CA GLU A 156 1.77 -16.23 -19.99
C GLU A 156 2.96 -15.40 -20.49
N LEU A 157 4.06 -15.41 -19.73
CA LEU A 157 5.26 -14.60 -19.96
C LEU A 157 6.48 -15.40 -20.43
N GLN A 158 6.39 -16.74 -20.39
CA GLN A 158 7.44 -17.62 -20.91
C GLN A 158 7.71 -17.35 -22.40
N ASP A 159 9.00 -17.34 -22.76
CA ASP A 159 9.51 -17.21 -24.13
C ASP A 159 9.13 -15.92 -24.89
N LEU A 160 8.62 -14.90 -24.20
CA LEU A 160 8.34 -13.61 -24.82
C LEU A 160 9.60 -12.76 -24.96
N ILE A 161 9.72 -12.07 -26.09
CA ILE A 161 10.70 -10.98 -26.21
C ILE A 161 10.31 -9.82 -25.27
N PRO A 162 11.28 -9.03 -24.76
CA PRO A 162 11.01 -7.98 -23.78
C PRO A 162 9.91 -6.98 -24.18
N SER A 163 9.82 -6.62 -25.47
CA SER A 163 8.77 -5.71 -25.97
C SER A 163 7.36 -6.31 -25.83
N GLN A 164 7.19 -7.58 -26.18
CA GLN A 164 5.93 -8.29 -26.03
C GLN A 164 5.58 -8.49 -24.54
N CYS A 165 6.58 -8.76 -23.70
CA CYS A 165 6.38 -8.87 -22.25
C CYS A 165 5.85 -7.55 -21.67
N ILE A 166 6.50 -6.42 -21.97
CA ILE A 166 6.07 -5.08 -21.54
C ILE A 166 4.65 -4.77 -22.04
N TYR A 167 4.38 -5.01 -23.32
CA TYR A 167 3.05 -4.82 -23.90
C TYR A 167 1.98 -5.59 -23.12
N LYS A 168 2.20 -6.89 -22.89
CA LYS A 168 1.24 -7.75 -22.17
C LYS A 168 1.02 -7.27 -20.73
N LEU A 169 2.08 -6.96 -20.01
CA LEU A 169 1.99 -6.54 -18.61
C LEU A 169 1.27 -5.20 -18.44
N VAL A 170 1.57 -4.22 -19.30
CA VAL A 170 0.87 -2.93 -19.31
C VAL A 170 -0.61 -3.15 -19.65
N ARG A 171 -0.90 -3.98 -20.66
CA ARG A 171 -2.28 -4.33 -21.02
C ARG A 171 -3.03 -4.98 -19.86
N PHE A 172 -2.48 -6.02 -19.22
CA PHE A 172 -3.10 -6.68 -18.07
C PHE A 172 -3.39 -5.69 -16.96
N ARG A 173 -2.46 -4.77 -16.69
CA ARG A 173 -2.67 -3.76 -15.65
C ARG A 173 -3.78 -2.78 -15.99
N LEU A 174 -3.89 -2.34 -17.25
CA LEU A 174 -4.95 -1.43 -17.71
C LEU A 174 -6.31 -2.14 -17.79
N GLU A 175 -6.36 -3.42 -18.17
CA GLU A 175 -7.58 -4.23 -18.18
C GLU A 175 -8.23 -4.33 -16.79
N MET A 176 -7.44 -4.27 -15.71
CA MET A 176 -7.99 -4.22 -14.34
C MET A 176 -8.79 -2.93 -14.05
N GLN A 177 -8.51 -1.84 -14.79
CA GLN A 177 -9.23 -0.56 -14.69
C GLN A 177 -10.46 -0.49 -15.59
N ALA A 178 -10.55 -1.34 -16.62
CA ALA A 178 -11.65 -1.35 -17.58
C ALA A 178 -13.05 -1.37 -16.92
N PRO A 179 -13.31 -2.17 -15.86
CA PRO A 179 -14.61 -2.14 -15.18
C PRO A 179 -14.96 -0.80 -14.54
N TYR A 180 -13.98 0.06 -14.28
CA TYR A 180 -14.14 1.35 -13.61
C TYR A 180 -13.91 2.55 -14.54
N ILE A 181 -13.77 2.32 -15.85
CA ILE A 181 -13.32 3.35 -16.80
C ILE A 181 -14.20 4.61 -16.79
N SER A 182 -15.52 4.44 -16.62
CA SER A 182 -16.49 5.56 -16.59
C SER A 182 -16.30 6.50 -15.39
N LYS A 183 -15.67 6.01 -14.32
CA LYS A 183 -15.33 6.79 -13.12
C LYS A 183 -13.82 6.98 -12.95
N TRP A 184 -13.01 6.44 -13.86
CA TRP A 184 -11.55 6.54 -13.78
C TRP A 184 -11.01 7.98 -13.90
N PRO A 185 -11.61 8.90 -14.68
CA PRO A 185 -11.20 10.31 -14.66
C PRO A 185 -11.27 10.96 -13.26
N GLN A 186 -12.27 10.57 -12.46
CA GLN A 186 -12.39 11.02 -11.06
C GLN A 186 -11.23 10.47 -10.22
N ALA A 187 -10.88 9.19 -10.35
CA ALA A 187 -9.75 8.60 -9.64
C ALA A 187 -8.42 9.29 -10.01
N LEU A 188 -8.19 9.56 -11.29
CA LEU A 188 -7.00 10.28 -11.74
C LEU A 188 -6.94 11.70 -11.16
N SER A 189 -8.08 12.40 -11.10
CA SER A 189 -8.15 13.71 -10.44
C SER A 189 -7.81 13.63 -8.95
N ILE A 190 -8.27 12.60 -8.25
CA ILE A 190 -7.92 12.37 -6.84
C ILE A 190 -6.42 12.09 -6.69
N GLN A 191 -5.84 11.25 -7.56
CA GLN A 191 -4.40 10.95 -7.55
C GLN A 191 -3.52 12.17 -7.83
N ALA A 192 -3.96 13.04 -8.75
CA ALA A 192 -3.24 14.26 -9.14
C ALA A 192 -3.28 15.35 -8.07
N HIS A 193 -4.16 15.23 -7.06
CA HIS A 193 -4.24 16.20 -5.99
C HIS A 193 -2.89 16.31 -5.23
N PRO A 194 -2.39 17.51 -4.88
CA PRO A 194 -1.06 17.69 -4.29
C PRO A 194 -0.80 16.87 -3.01
N LEU A 195 -1.84 16.63 -2.21
CA LEU A 195 -1.75 15.80 -1.00
C LEU A 195 -1.62 14.28 -1.30
N ASN A 196 -1.92 13.86 -2.53
CA ASN A 196 -2.00 12.46 -2.95
C ASN A 196 -0.94 12.11 -3.99
N VAL A 197 -0.35 13.11 -4.66
CA VAL A 197 0.56 12.91 -5.79
C VAL A 197 1.82 12.14 -5.41
N SER A 198 2.35 12.32 -4.20
CA SER A 198 3.55 11.60 -3.75
C SER A 198 3.30 10.09 -3.63
N THR A 199 2.17 9.71 -3.00
CA THR A 199 1.75 8.30 -2.89
C THR A 199 1.42 7.72 -4.26
N SER A 200 0.65 8.44 -5.06
CA SER A 200 0.23 7.99 -6.40
C SER A 200 1.42 7.79 -7.33
N PHE A 201 2.39 8.72 -7.27
CA PHE A 201 3.63 8.61 -8.02
C PHE A 201 4.45 7.41 -7.55
N LYS A 202 4.57 7.18 -6.24
CA LYS A 202 5.24 5.99 -5.69
C LYS A 202 4.60 4.69 -6.19
N GLN A 203 3.27 4.58 -6.22
CA GLN A 203 2.58 3.40 -6.73
C GLN A 203 2.87 3.16 -8.23
N ARG A 204 2.83 4.21 -9.05
CA ARG A 204 3.18 4.14 -10.49
C ARG A 204 4.64 3.76 -10.68
N ALA A 205 5.50 4.31 -9.84
CA ALA A 205 6.91 4.04 -9.83
C ALA A 205 7.12 2.53 -9.53
N MET A 206 6.51 1.98 -8.48
CA MET A 206 6.62 0.54 -8.16
C MET A 206 6.10 -0.34 -9.29
N LEU A 207 4.97 0.01 -9.90
CA LEU A 207 4.43 -0.71 -11.05
C LEU A 207 5.44 -0.81 -12.21
N VAL A 208 6.06 0.31 -12.56
CA VAL A 208 7.06 0.36 -13.65
C VAL A 208 8.26 -0.54 -13.33
N ASP A 209 8.68 -0.59 -12.06
CA ASP A 209 9.81 -1.42 -11.62
C ASP A 209 9.48 -2.91 -11.73
N GLU A 210 8.28 -3.33 -11.30
CA GLU A 210 7.83 -4.72 -11.41
C GLU A 210 7.72 -5.17 -12.89
N ILE A 211 7.24 -4.29 -13.78
CA ILE A 211 7.16 -4.60 -15.22
C ILE A 211 8.56 -4.77 -15.82
N TRP A 212 9.50 -3.86 -15.52
CA TRP A 212 10.87 -3.98 -16.01
C TRP A 212 11.58 -5.22 -15.47
N HIS A 213 11.33 -5.55 -14.20
CA HIS A 213 11.87 -6.76 -13.59
C HIS A 213 11.36 -8.02 -14.31
N ALA A 214 10.05 -8.11 -14.55
CA ALA A 214 9.42 -9.22 -15.25
C ALA A 214 9.82 -9.33 -16.73
N ALA A 215 10.17 -8.21 -17.38
CA ALA A 215 10.65 -8.19 -18.76
C ALA A 215 12.08 -8.74 -18.93
N GLY A 216 12.74 -9.16 -17.84
CA GLY A 216 14.07 -9.78 -17.90
C GLY A 216 15.18 -8.78 -18.17
N ASP A 217 15.20 -7.65 -17.45
CA ASP A 217 16.26 -6.63 -17.53
C ASP A 217 17.61 -7.16 -16.98
N GLU A 218 18.24 -8.10 -17.70
CA GLU A 218 19.48 -8.74 -17.27
C GLU A 218 20.73 -7.94 -17.65
N ALA A 219 20.71 -7.10 -18.69
CA ALA A 219 21.86 -6.29 -19.06
C ALA A 219 21.50 -5.27 -20.15
N SER A 220 21.51 -3.98 -19.85
CA SER A 220 21.59 -2.93 -20.89
C SER A 220 22.05 -1.63 -20.25
N ASP A 221 23.10 -1.02 -20.83
CA ASP A 221 23.80 0.22 -20.44
C ASP A 221 22.94 1.50 -20.42
N LEU A 222 21.61 1.36 -20.49
CA LEU A 222 20.69 2.48 -20.32
C LEU A 222 20.46 2.73 -18.84
N ASP A 223 20.58 4.00 -18.46
CA ASP A 223 20.26 4.46 -17.12
C ASP A 223 18.85 4.02 -16.73
N TRP A 224 18.77 3.39 -15.56
CA TRP A 224 17.56 3.07 -14.83
C TRP A 224 16.50 4.18 -14.89
N TYR A 225 16.90 5.44 -14.74
CA TYR A 225 15.96 6.57 -14.77
C TYR A 225 15.33 6.78 -16.15
N VAL A 226 16.07 6.50 -17.23
CA VAL A 226 15.55 6.56 -18.60
C VAL A 226 14.51 5.47 -18.81
N LYS A 227 14.82 4.22 -18.41
CA LYS A 227 13.86 3.10 -18.48
C LYS A 227 12.56 3.41 -17.75
N ARG A 228 12.66 3.97 -16.55
CA ARG A 228 11.49 4.37 -15.75
C ARG A 228 10.69 5.48 -16.43
N THR A 229 11.37 6.48 -16.98
CA THR A 229 10.73 7.62 -17.65
C THR A 229 9.99 7.17 -18.90
N VAL A 230 10.61 6.32 -19.72
CA VAL A 230 10.01 5.79 -20.96
C VAL A 230 8.79 4.93 -20.62
N LEU A 231 8.92 3.92 -19.77
CA LEU A 231 7.80 3.04 -19.45
C LEU A 231 6.69 3.75 -18.67
N GLY A 232 7.04 4.65 -17.75
CA GLY A 232 6.07 5.48 -17.04
C GLY A 232 5.30 6.42 -17.99
N GLY A 233 5.98 6.95 -19.01
CA GLY A 233 5.37 7.74 -20.08
C GLY A 233 4.42 6.92 -20.94
N ILE A 234 4.84 5.73 -21.38
CA ILE A 234 3.99 4.79 -22.15
C ILE A 234 2.74 4.43 -21.34
N TYR A 235 2.89 4.02 -20.07
CA TYR A 235 1.77 3.68 -19.21
C TYR A 235 0.80 4.85 -19.04
N SER A 236 1.31 6.03 -18.68
CA SER A 236 0.46 7.19 -18.38
C SER A 236 -0.27 7.72 -19.62
N THR A 237 0.40 7.75 -20.78
CA THR A 237 -0.24 8.18 -22.03
C THR A 237 -1.27 7.17 -22.52
N THR A 238 -1.00 5.88 -22.38
CA THR A 238 -1.97 4.82 -22.73
C THR A 238 -3.18 4.84 -21.79
N GLU A 239 -2.96 5.04 -20.49
CA GLU A 239 -4.05 5.19 -19.50
C GLU A 239 -4.96 6.38 -19.85
N ILE A 240 -4.39 7.53 -20.23
CA ILE A 240 -5.17 8.69 -20.65
C ILE A 240 -5.91 8.42 -21.97
N TYR A 241 -5.25 7.77 -22.94
CA TYR A 241 -5.87 7.41 -24.22
C TYR A 241 -7.09 6.50 -24.00
N MET A 242 -6.97 5.52 -23.11
CA MET A 242 -8.03 4.57 -22.76
C MET A 242 -9.31 5.25 -22.23
N LEU A 243 -9.20 6.42 -21.60
CA LEU A 243 -10.37 7.18 -21.11
C LEU A 243 -11.26 7.69 -22.25
N THR A 244 -10.67 7.92 -23.42
CA THR A 244 -11.33 8.50 -24.60
C THR A 244 -11.71 7.45 -25.64
N ASP A 245 -11.24 6.22 -25.46
CA ASP A 245 -11.44 5.13 -26.40
C ASP A 245 -12.88 4.58 -26.30
N SER A 246 -13.60 4.63 -27.41
CA SER A 246 -14.96 4.08 -27.57
C SER A 246 -14.99 2.83 -28.45
N SER A 247 -13.82 2.33 -28.86
CA SER A 247 -13.71 1.13 -29.67
C SER A 247 -14.09 -0.13 -28.88
N PRO A 248 -14.59 -1.19 -29.54
CA PRO A 248 -14.90 -2.45 -28.87
C PRO A 248 -13.67 -3.01 -28.15
N GLU A 249 -13.83 -3.35 -26.87
CA GLU A 249 -12.79 -3.93 -26.01
C GLU A 249 -11.47 -3.13 -25.95
N PHE A 250 -11.53 -1.80 -26.14
CA PHE A 250 -10.37 -0.91 -26.14
C PHE A 250 -9.32 -1.24 -27.23
N ARG A 251 -9.77 -1.75 -28.38
CA ARG A 251 -8.89 -2.12 -29.50
C ARG A 251 -7.92 -1.00 -29.88
N ASP A 252 -8.40 0.24 -29.95
CA ASP A 252 -7.58 1.38 -30.36
C ASP A 252 -6.53 1.71 -29.31
N THR A 253 -6.85 1.58 -28.02
CA THR A 253 -5.89 1.68 -26.90
C THR A 253 -4.78 0.64 -27.02
N TRP A 254 -5.12 -0.60 -27.36
CA TRP A 254 -4.12 -1.66 -27.50
C TRP A 254 -3.22 -1.47 -28.72
N LEU A 255 -3.76 -0.93 -29.82
CA LEU A 255 -2.95 -0.53 -30.97
C LEU A 255 -2.03 0.64 -30.62
N PHE A 256 -2.54 1.63 -29.88
CA PHE A 256 -1.74 2.76 -29.40
C PHE A 256 -0.58 2.26 -28.52
N LEU A 257 -0.85 1.37 -27.57
CA LEU A 257 0.15 0.77 -26.69
C LEU A 257 1.24 0.03 -27.49
N ASP A 258 0.85 -0.82 -28.44
CA ASP A 258 1.78 -1.57 -29.29
C ASP A 258 2.72 -0.63 -30.06
N ASN A 259 2.18 0.45 -30.62
CA ASN A 259 2.99 1.47 -31.31
C ASN A 259 3.96 2.19 -30.35
N ARG A 260 3.53 2.56 -29.15
CA ARG A 260 4.40 3.23 -28.15
C ARG A 260 5.50 2.33 -27.63
N VAL A 261 5.23 1.04 -27.48
CA VAL A 261 6.27 0.06 -27.13
C VAL A 261 7.28 -0.05 -28.27
N LYS A 262 6.84 -0.20 -29.54
CA LYS A 262 7.77 -0.25 -30.69
C LYS A 262 8.67 0.98 -30.77
N ASP A 263 8.10 2.18 -30.66
CA ASP A 263 8.86 3.44 -30.66
C ASP A 263 9.98 3.45 -29.61
N ALA A 264 9.71 2.92 -28.41
CA ALA A 264 10.70 2.88 -27.33
C ALA A 264 11.88 1.93 -27.63
N PHE A 265 11.62 0.79 -28.29
CA PHE A 265 12.66 -0.14 -28.69
C PHE A 265 13.46 0.38 -29.90
N ASP A 266 12.80 1.05 -30.86
CA ASP A 266 13.45 1.71 -31.99
C ASP A 266 14.35 2.86 -31.54
N LEU A 267 13.89 3.64 -30.54
CA LEU A 267 14.69 4.68 -29.90
C LEU A 267 15.93 4.09 -29.22
N LYS A 268 15.77 3.00 -28.45
CA LYS A 268 16.90 2.29 -27.83
C LYS A 268 17.93 1.86 -28.87
N LYS A 269 17.50 1.25 -29.97
CA LYS A 269 18.37 0.81 -31.06
C LYS A 269 19.12 1.99 -31.68
N THR A 270 18.42 3.09 -31.97
CA THR A 270 19.02 4.30 -32.55
C THR A 270 20.08 4.93 -31.63
N ILE A 271 19.86 4.91 -30.31
CA ILE A 271 20.84 5.41 -29.33
C ILE A 271 22.08 4.51 -29.31
N GLN A 272 21.90 3.19 -29.35
CA GLN A 272 23.01 2.23 -29.38
C GLN A 272 23.82 2.28 -30.67
N GLU A 273 23.21 2.61 -31.81
CA GLU A 273 23.92 2.76 -33.09
C GLU A 273 24.77 4.05 -33.18
N LYS A 274 24.49 5.06 -32.35
CA LYS A 274 25.15 6.38 -32.38
C LYS A 274 26.25 6.55 -31.32
N LEU A 275 26.39 5.59 -30.40
CA LEU A 275 27.40 5.55 -29.34
C LEU A 275 28.53 4.60 -29.71
#